data_AF-A0A254RQT3-F1
#
_entry.id   AF-A0A254RQT3-F1
#
_cell.length_a   1.000
_cell.length_b   1.000
_cell.length_c   1.000
_cell.angle_alpha   90.00
_cell.angle_beta   90.00
_cell.angle_gamma   90.00
#
_symmetry.space_group_name_H-M   'P 1'
#
loop_
_entity.id
_entity.type
_entity.pdbx_description
1 polymer ?
#
loop_
_entity_poly.entity_id
_entity_poly.type
_entity_poly.pdbx_seq_one_letter_code
_entity_poly.pdbx_strand_id
1 'polypeptide(L)' 'MKKNGLGISKTWSCKFPLKLSPKLKPINMSEVARRLGIQQSLMAAYMNGSKHPSEKRKKAILDEIHKIANELLSI' A
#
# COMPACT_ATOMS: atom_id res chain seq x y z
N MET A 1 -9.25 22.75 -30.70
CA MET A 1 -9.75 23.14 -29.35
C MET A 1 -8.54 23.47 -28.49
N LYS A 2 -8.55 24.64 -27.84
CA LYS A 2 -7.38 25.30 -27.22
C LYS A 2 -6.80 24.45 -26.08
N LYS A 3 -5.47 24.24 -26.07
CA LYS A 3 -4.72 23.75 -24.91
C LYS A 3 -4.56 24.92 -23.93
N ASN A 4 -5.37 24.96 -22.89
CA ASN A 4 -5.31 25.97 -21.84
C ASN A 4 -5.42 25.31 -20.48
N GLY A 5 -4.47 25.65 -19.59
CA GLY A 5 -4.60 25.46 -18.15
C GLY A 5 -3.67 24.42 -17.56
N LEU A 6 -2.48 24.87 -17.14
CA LEU A 6 -1.79 24.25 -16.01
C LEU A 6 -2.75 24.27 -14.81
N GLY A 7 -3.41 23.15 -14.56
CA GLY A 7 -4.17 22.89 -13.36
C GLY A 7 -3.41 21.90 -12.50
N ILE A 8 -2.34 22.36 -11.85
CA ILE A 8 -1.65 21.61 -10.79
C ILE A 8 -2.58 21.60 -9.57
N SER A 9 -3.72 20.91 -9.65
CA SER A 9 -4.68 20.85 -8.56
C SER A 9 -4.56 19.51 -7.85
N LYS A 10 -4.23 19.60 -6.56
CA LYS A 10 -4.11 18.55 -5.54
C LYS A 10 -2.74 17.90 -5.47
N THR A 11 -1.77 18.67 -4.97
CA THR A 11 -0.75 18.09 -4.11
C THR A 11 -1.48 17.40 -2.96
N TRP A 12 -1.53 16.07 -2.98
CA TRP A 12 -1.83 15.29 -1.79
C TRP A 12 -0.68 15.54 -0.83
N SER A 13 -0.78 16.62 -0.06
CA SER A 13 -0.01 16.80 1.16
C SER A 13 -0.50 15.74 2.14
N CYS A 14 -0.09 14.49 1.95
CA CYS A 14 -0.12 13.47 2.98
C CYS A 14 0.93 13.89 4.02
N LYS A 15 0.59 14.88 4.84
CA LYS A 15 1.23 15.06 6.14
C LYS A 15 0.75 13.90 7.00
N PHE A 16 1.41 12.77 6.84
CA PHE A 16 1.25 11.61 7.70
C PHE A 16 2.45 11.56 8.66
N PRO A 17 2.54 12.43 9.68
CA PRO A 17 3.41 12.12 10.81
C PRO A 17 2.63 11.15 11.70
N LEU A 18 2.30 9.95 11.18
CA LEU A 18 2.11 8.86 12.11
C LEU A 18 3.48 8.69 12.75
N LYS A 19 3.63 9.19 13.98
CA LYS A 19 4.68 8.75 14.88
C LYS A 19 4.44 7.26 15.12
N LEU A 20 4.88 6.45 14.17
CA LEU A 20 5.04 5.02 14.35
C LEU A 20 5.87 4.85 15.62
N SER A 21 5.36 4.05 16.56
CA SER A 21 6.10 3.77 17.77
C SER A 21 7.50 3.27 17.38
N PRO A 22 8.58 3.71 18.05
CA PRO A 22 9.95 3.33 17.67
C PRO A 22 10.20 1.81 17.77
N LYS A 23 9.29 1.07 18.43
CA LYS A 23 9.28 -0.39 18.49
C LYS A 23 8.76 -1.08 17.21
N LEU A 24 7.98 -0.39 16.37
CA LEU A 24 7.30 -1.02 15.23
C LEU A 24 8.08 -0.76 13.94
N LYS A 25 8.64 -1.82 13.35
CA LYS A 25 9.26 -1.76 12.01
C LYS A 25 8.13 -1.56 10.97
N PRO A 26 8.21 -0.55 10.08
CA PRO A 26 7.22 -0.37 9.01
C PRO A 26 7.22 -1.57 8.06
N ILE A 27 6.03 -2.04 7.67
CA ILE A 27 5.89 -3.10 6.67
C ILE A 27 6.06 -2.54 5.25
N ASN A 28 6.83 -3.24 4.40
CA ASN A 28 7.00 -2.87 3.01
C ASN A 28 5.93 -3.53 2.12
N MET A 29 5.00 -2.74 1.59
CA MET A 29 3.91 -3.23 0.72
C MET A 29 4.40 -3.77 -0.63
N SER A 30 5.57 -3.33 -1.11
CA SER A 30 6.18 -3.86 -2.34
C SER A 30 6.63 -5.31 -2.15
N GLU A 31 7.08 -5.65 -0.94
CA GLU A 31 7.46 -7.01 -0.58
C GLU A 31 6.22 -7.91 -0.43
N VAL A 32 5.14 -7.40 0.18
CA VAL A 32 3.84 -8.09 0.22
C VAL A 32 3.38 -8.45 -1.19
N ALA A 33 3.46 -7.49 -2.13
CA ALA A 33 3.09 -7.72 -3.53
C ALA A 33 3.96 -8.81 -4.18
N ARG A 34 5.28 -8.80 -3.91
CA ARG A 34 6.23 -9.80 -4.42
C ARG A 34 5.91 -11.21 -3.91
N ARG A 35 5.62 -11.37 -2.62
CA ARG A 35 5.26 -12.67 -2.02
C ARG A 35 3.94 -13.22 -2.53
N LEU A 36 2.95 -12.35 -2.76
CA LEU A 36 1.66 -12.73 -3.35
C LEU A 36 1.72 -13.00 -4.86
N GLY A 37 2.85 -12.71 -5.52
CA GLY A 37 2.95 -12.80 -6.99
C GLY A 37 2.11 -11.76 -7.72
N ILE A 38 1.84 -10.62 -7.08
CA ILE A 38 1.03 -9.53 -7.64
C ILE A 38 1.94 -8.41 -8.13
N GLN A 39 1.58 -7.79 -9.26
CA GLN A 39 2.28 -6.59 -9.72
C GLN A 39 2.21 -5.47 -8.69
N GLN A 40 3.35 -4.83 -8.40
CA GLN A 40 3.42 -3.73 -7.43
C GLN A 40 2.50 -2.56 -7.80
N SER A 41 2.32 -2.28 -9.09
CA SER A 41 1.37 -1.29 -9.60
C SER A 41 -0.08 -1.66 -9.26
N LEU A 42 -0.44 -2.94 -9.30
CA LEU A 42 -1.77 -3.41 -8.91
C LEU A 42 -1.99 -3.25 -7.40
N MET A 43 -0.98 -3.57 -6.59
CA MET A 43 -1.04 -3.35 -5.15
C MET A 43 -1.18 -1.86 -4.81
N ALA A 44 -0.43 -0.98 -5.50
CA ALA A 44 -0.59 0.47 -5.36
C ALA A 44 -2.00 0.94 -5.76
N ALA A 45 -2.60 0.35 -6.80
CA ALA A 45 -3.98 0.62 -7.20
C ALA A 45 -5.02 0.09 -6.20
N TYR A 46 -4.69 -0.91 -5.37
CA TYR A 46 -5.51 -1.32 -4.24
C TYR A 46 -5.36 -0.34 -3.07
N MET A 47 -4.14 0.07 -2.76
CA MET A 47 -3.85 1.04 -1.69
C MET A 47 -4.49 2.41 -1.93
N ASN A 48 -4.51 2.86 -3.18
CA ASN A 48 -5.10 4.15 -3.55
C ASN A 48 -6.63 4.10 -3.72
N GLY A 49 -7.26 2.92 -3.57
CA GLY A 49 -8.70 2.73 -3.73
C GLY A 49 -9.23 2.78 -5.17
N SER A 50 -8.36 2.83 -6.18
CA SER A 50 -8.77 2.85 -7.60
C SER A 50 -9.28 1.50 -8.07
N LYS A 51 -8.81 0.40 -7.46
CA LYS A 51 -9.27 -0.95 -7.76
C LYS A 51 -9.70 -1.64 -6.47
N HIS A 52 -10.82 -2.35 -6.54
CA HIS A 52 -11.32 -3.13 -5.42
C HIS A 52 -10.95 -4.61 -5.62
N PRO A 53 -10.11 -5.19 -4.74
CA PRO A 53 -9.84 -6.62 -4.76
C PRO A 53 -11.10 -7.42 -4.40
N SER A 54 -11.22 -8.64 -4.93
CA SER A 54 -12.27 -9.57 -4.51
C SER A 54 -12.05 -10.05 -3.07
N GLU A 55 -13.09 -10.56 -2.42
CA GLU A 55 -13.01 -11.05 -1.03
C GLU A 55 -11.91 -12.11 -0.84
N LYS A 56 -11.77 -13.05 -1.78
CA LYS A 56 -10.69 -14.04 -1.77
C LYS A 56 -9.31 -13.38 -1.79
N ARG A 57 -9.15 -12.30 -2.55
CA ARG A 57 -7.88 -11.59 -2.68
C ARG A 57 -7.58 -10.71 -1.47
N LYS A 58 -8.59 -10.08 -0.87
CA LYS A 58 -8.46 -9.38 0.41
C LYS A 58 -7.94 -10.30 1.49
N LYS A 59 -8.53 -11.50 1.60
CA LYS A 59 -8.09 -12.51 2.58
C LYS A 59 -6.63 -12.91 2.37
N ALA A 60 -6.24 -13.20 1.13
CA ALA A 60 -4.85 -13.52 0.82
C ALA A 60 -3.87 -12.39 1.19
N ILE A 61 -4.24 -11.12 0.94
CA ILE A 61 -3.41 -9.96 1.33
C ILE A 61 -3.29 -9.86 2.85
N LEU A 62 -4.40 -10.02 3.58
CA LEU A 62 -4.40 -9.99 5.05
C LEU A 62 -3.54 -11.11 5.65
N ASP A 63 -3.70 -12.33 5.15
CA ASP A 63 -2.93 -13.48 5.62
C ASP A 63 -1.42 -13.28 5.41
N GLU A 64 -1.02 -12.72 4.27
CA GLU A 64 0.39 -12.46 3.97
C GLU A 64 0.98 -11.32 4.81
N ILE A 65 0.20 -10.26 5.07
CA ILE A 65 0.59 -9.20 5.99
C ILE A 65 0.83 -9.75 7.40
N HIS A 66 -0.07 -10.62 7.90
CA HIS A 66 0.09 -11.24 9.21
C HIS A 66 1.33 -12.12 9.31
N LYS A 67 1.67 -12.89 8.25
CA LYS A 67 2.91 -13.67 8.22
C LYS A 67 4.15 -12.78 8.31
N ILE A 68 4.22 -11.73 7.49
CA ILE A 68 5.36 -10.79 7.51
C ILE A 68 5.45 -10.10 8.87
N ALA A 69 4.33 -9.69 9.46
CA ALA A 69 4.31 -9.09 10.78
C ALA A 69 4.87 -10.05 11.84
N ASN A 70 4.48 -11.32 11.83
CA ASN A 70 5.01 -12.34 12.74
C ASN A 70 6.52 -12.57 12.54
N GLU A 71 6.99 -12.62 11.29
CA GLU A 71 8.43 -12.70 10.98
C GLU A 71 9.19 -11.49 11.56
N LEU A 72 8.65 -10.28 11.41
CA LEU A 72 9.26 -9.05 11.93
C LEU A 72 9.25 -8.97 13.45
N LEU A 73 8.22 -9.50 14.12
CA LEU A 73 8.12 -9.56 15.58
C LEU A 73 9.05 -10.61 16.19
N SER A 74 9.36 -11.67 15.45
CA SER A 74 10.30 -12.72 15.89
C SER A 74 11.78 -12.29 15.82
N ILE A 75 12.09 -11.10 15.28
CA ILE A 75 13.43 -10.54 15.10
C ILE A 75 13.64 -9.32 15.99
#